data_AF-A0A7X8UHM7-F1
#
_entry.id   AF-A0A7X8UHM7-F1
#
_cell.length_a   1.000
_cell.length_b   1.000
_cell.length_c   1.000
_cell.angle_alpha   90.00
_cell.angle_beta   90.00
_cell.angle_gamma   90.00
#
_symmetry.space_group_name_H-M   'P 1'
#
loop_
_entity.id
_entity.type
_entity.pdbx_description
1 polymer ?
#
loop_
_entity_poly.entity_id
_entity_poly.type
_entity_poly.pdbx_seq_one_letter_code
_entity_poly.pdbx_strand_id
1 'polypeptide(L)'
;MQKTLAVFLFFVLVLGSGCFVRSLHPIYMERDLVFEPALLGEWSEAGSKEVWTFSREGANGYLFVHTDEEGRRGDFRSGLAKIGDVFFLDLVPVGPDARGNLIHDLHFLPVHSFLHLERIAPTLRMRAPDPDWLERFLAAHPEALGHETIDGDIVLTAPTGELQAFWLKHLGTEGAFGDASEMTHRAEAP
;
A
#
# COMPACT_ATOMS: atom_id res chain seq x y z
N MET A 1 21.71 41.17 33.45
CA MET A 1 22.53 39.99 33.17
C MET A 1 21.60 38.80 32.94
N GLN A 2 21.48 38.40 31.67
CA GLN A 2 20.73 37.24 31.20
C GLN A 2 21.22 35.95 31.86
N LYS A 3 20.30 35.05 32.15
CA LYS A 3 20.46 33.62 31.89
C LYS A 3 19.13 33.08 31.38
N THR A 4 18.83 33.35 30.12
CA THR A 4 17.76 32.66 29.40
C THR A 4 18.16 31.20 29.28
N LEU A 5 17.42 30.33 29.96
CA LEU A 5 17.57 28.88 29.87
C LEU A 5 17.09 28.46 28.47
N ALA A 6 18.04 28.20 27.57
CA ALA A 6 17.74 27.70 26.24
C ALA A 6 17.22 26.26 26.34
N VAL A 7 15.90 26.11 26.27
CA VAL A 7 15.25 24.81 26.07
C VAL A 7 15.54 24.40 24.63
N PHE A 8 16.54 23.53 24.45
CA PHE A 8 16.75 22.82 23.19
C PHE A 8 15.65 21.77 23.05
N LEU A 9 14.53 22.17 22.46
CA LEU A 9 13.53 21.25 21.94
C LEU A 9 14.14 20.62 20.67
N PHE A 10 14.79 19.46 20.83
CA PHE A 10 15.21 18.63 19.71
C PHE A 10 13.93 18.04 19.10
N PHE A 11 13.29 18.81 18.22
CA PHE A 11 12.23 18.32 17.35
C PHE A 11 12.93 17.38 16.37
N VAL A 12 13.04 16.10 16.75
CA VAL A 12 13.34 15.05 15.79
C VAL A 12 12.22 15.13 14.77
N LEU A 13 12.53 15.68 13.59
CA LEU A 13 11.73 15.44 12.40
C LEU A 13 11.76 13.92 12.20
N VAL A 14 10.72 13.24 12.69
CA VAL A 14 10.41 11.89 12.25
C VAL A 14 10.00 12.03 10.80
N LEU A 15 10.99 11.97 9.91
CA LEU A 15 10.79 11.77 8.50
C LEU A 15 10.36 10.31 8.34
N GLY A 16 9.08 10.04 8.63
CA GLY A 16 8.47 8.74 8.36
C GLY A 16 8.44 8.54 6.85
N SER A 17 9.44 7.85 6.31
CA SER A 17 9.53 7.49 4.88
C SER A 17 8.64 6.32 4.50
N GLY A 18 7.91 5.72 5.44
CA GLY A 18 6.94 4.67 5.16
C GLY A 18 5.53 5.21 5.09
N CYS A 19 5.07 5.76 3.95
CA CYS A 19 3.62 6.02 3.76
C CYS A 19 2.79 4.74 3.58
N PHE A 20 3.45 3.59 3.37
CA PHE A 20 2.80 2.32 3.12
C PHE A 20 3.48 1.19 3.88
N VAL A 21 2.66 0.29 4.43
CA VAL A 21 3.12 -0.98 4.97
C VAL A 21 3.60 -1.86 3.81
N ARG A 22 4.86 -2.32 3.91
CA ARG A 22 5.51 -3.19 2.91
C ARG A 22 5.62 -4.61 3.41
N SER A 23 5.53 -5.58 2.49
CA SER A 23 5.71 -7.00 2.78
C SER A 23 6.52 -7.70 1.70
N LEU A 24 7.31 -8.71 2.08
CA LEU A 24 7.96 -9.60 1.13
C LEU A 24 7.00 -10.58 0.46
N HIS A 25 5.82 -10.80 1.05
CA HIS A 25 4.81 -11.73 0.57
C HIS A 25 3.53 -10.98 0.20
N PRO A 26 2.78 -11.43 -0.82
CA PRO A 26 1.48 -10.85 -1.13
C PRO A 26 0.48 -11.10 0.01
N ILE A 27 -0.53 -10.24 0.11
CA ILE A 27 -1.68 -10.45 1.03
C ILE A 27 -2.61 -11.58 0.56
N TYR A 28 -2.36 -12.18 -0.61
CA TYR A 28 -3.21 -13.18 -1.23
C TYR A 28 -2.49 -14.48 -1.59
N MET A 29 -3.24 -15.58 -1.55
CA MET A 29 -2.92 -16.80 -2.27
C MET A 29 -3.62 -16.77 -3.64
N GLU A 30 -3.12 -17.50 -4.64
CA GLU A 30 -3.75 -17.50 -5.98
C GLU A 30 -5.25 -17.84 -5.97
N ARG A 31 -5.69 -18.67 -5.03
CA ARG A 31 -7.10 -19.06 -4.84
C ARG A 31 -8.01 -17.91 -4.41
N ASP A 32 -7.43 -16.85 -3.83
CA ASP A 32 -8.16 -15.71 -3.28
C ASP A 32 -8.40 -14.65 -4.37
N LEU A 33 -7.71 -14.75 -5.50
CA LEU A 33 -7.78 -13.76 -6.58
C LEU A 33 -9.13 -13.82 -7.30
N VAL A 34 -9.76 -12.65 -7.40
CA VAL A 34 -11.00 -12.44 -8.14
C VAL A 34 -10.81 -11.29 -9.12
N PHE A 35 -11.57 -11.32 -10.22
CA PHE A 35 -11.61 -10.23 -11.18
C PHE A 35 -12.91 -9.46 -11.04
N GLU A 36 -12.81 -8.18 -10.68
CA GLU A 36 -13.90 -7.20 -10.71
C GLU A 36 -13.73 -6.23 -11.90
N PRO A 37 -14.58 -6.32 -12.94
CA PRO A 37 -14.55 -5.41 -14.08
C PRO A 37 -14.75 -3.94 -13.72
N ALA A 38 -15.49 -3.63 -12.67
CA ALA A 38 -15.76 -2.27 -12.23
C ALA A 38 -14.51 -1.52 -11.79
N LEU A 39 -13.41 -2.19 -11.44
CA LEU A 39 -12.13 -1.53 -11.15
C LEU A 39 -11.46 -0.93 -12.39
N LEU A 40 -11.79 -1.38 -13.60
CA LEU A 40 -11.12 -0.95 -14.82
C LEU A 40 -11.33 0.53 -15.13
N GLY A 41 -10.32 1.15 -15.72
CA GLY A 41 -10.33 2.55 -16.16
C GLY A 41 -9.56 3.47 -15.22
N GLU A 42 -9.84 4.77 -15.34
CA GLU A 42 -9.16 5.83 -14.61
C GLU A 42 -9.97 6.27 -13.39
N TRP A 43 -9.28 6.51 -12.28
CA TRP A 43 -9.84 6.99 -11.02
C TRP A 43 -9.07 8.22 -10.56
N SER A 44 -9.78 9.18 -9.99
CA SER A 44 -9.19 10.39 -9.40
C SER A 44 -10.02 10.87 -8.22
N GLU A 45 -9.38 11.50 -7.24
CA GLU A 45 -10.08 12.28 -6.23
C GLU A 45 -10.51 13.65 -6.80
N ALA A 46 -11.58 14.23 -6.25
CA ALA A 46 -12.10 15.50 -6.75
C ALA A 46 -11.08 16.63 -6.56
N GLY A 47 -10.63 17.22 -7.68
CA GLY A 47 -9.67 18.34 -7.67
C GLY A 47 -8.20 17.93 -7.59
N SER A 48 -7.91 16.62 -7.50
CA SER A 48 -6.55 16.07 -7.59
C SER A 48 -6.13 15.89 -9.05
N LYS A 49 -4.82 16.03 -9.34
CA LYS A 49 -4.25 15.61 -10.64
C LYS A 49 -3.68 14.19 -10.60
N GLU A 50 -3.64 13.57 -9.42
CA GLU A 50 -3.29 12.17 -9.26
C GLU A 50 -4.32 11.29 -9.97
N VAL A 51 -3.84 10.31 -10.75
CA VAL A 51 -4.68 9.39 -11.51
C VAL A 51 -4.23 7.95 -11.27
N TRP A 52 -5.21 7.12 -10.97
CA TRP A 52 -5.05 5.67 -10.81
C TRP A 52 -5.69 4.99 -12.02
N THR A 53 -4.90 4.29 -12.82
CA THR A 53 -5.40 3.59 -14.00
C THR A 53 -5.30 2.08 -13.81
N PHE A 54 -6.40 1.36 -13.96
CA PHE A 54 -6.43 -0.09 -13.95
C PHE A 54 -6.74 -0.62 -15.34
N SER A 55 -5.88 -1.50 -15.84
CA SER A 55 -6.11 -2.26 -17.06
C SER A 55 -6.00 -3.75 -16.79
N ARG A 56 -6.70 -4.58 -17.57
CA ARG A 56 -6.67 -6.04 -17.39
C ARG A 56 -5.29 -6.59 -17.69
N GLU A 57 -4.75 -7.39 -16.78
CA GLU A 57 -3.53 -8.19 -16.98
C GLU A 57 -3.81 -9.66 -16.66
N GLY A 58 -3.84 -10.51 -17.69
CA GLY A 58 -4.18 -11.92 -17.52
C GLY A 58 -5.65 -12.16 -17.13
N ALA A 59 -5.91 -13.28 -16.44
CA ALA A 59 -7.27 -13.73 -16.10
C ALA A 59 -7.85 -12.96 -14.90
N ASN A 60 -7.08 -12.87 -13.81
CA ASN A 60 -7.49 -12.30 -12.51
C ASN A 60 -6.53 -11.21 -12.01
N GLY A 61 -5.77 -10.59 -12.90
CA GLY A 61 -4.80 -9.54 -12.54
C GLY A 61 -5.11 -8.22 -13.22
N TYR A 62 -4.42 -7.19 -12.75
CA TYR A 62 -4.46 -5.85 -13.31
C TYR A 62 -3.04 -5.30 -13.44
N LEU A 63 -2.82 -4.52 -14.50
CA LEU A 63 -1.75 -3.54 -14.50
C LEU A 63 -2.34 -2.26 -13.88
N PHE A 64 -1.81 -1.90 -12.72
CA PHE A 64 -2.10 -0.65 -12.02
C PHE A 64 -1.02 0.39 -12.35
N VAL A 65 -1.45 1.54 -12.85
CA VAL A 65 -0.57 2.67 -13.12
C VAL A 65 -0.97 3.82 -12.22
N HIS A 66 -0.05 4.21 -11.34
CA HIS A 66 -0.15 5.42 -10.54
C HIS A 66 0.52 6.56 -11.28
N THR A 67 -0.19 7.67 -11.47
CA THR A 67 0.38 8.93 -11.94
C THR A 67 0.19 9.97 -10.85
N ASP A 68 1.29 10.48 -10.29
CA ASP A 68 1.22 11.45 -9.19
C ASP A 68 0.83 12.87 -9.66
N GLU A 69 0.71 13.79 -8.70
CA GLU A 69 0.35 15.20 -8.95
C GLU A 69 1.32 15.94 -9.90
N GLU A 70 2.58 15.49 -9.96
CA GLU A 70 3.59 16.00 -10.89
C GLU A 70 3.59 15.30 -12.26
N GLY A 71 2.73 14.30 -12.46
CA GLY A 71 2.66 13.51 -13.69
C GLY A 71 3.73 12.43 -13.79
N ARG A 72 4.43 12.09 -12.70
CA ARG A 72 5.37 10.97 -12.67
C ARG A 72 4.59 9.68 -12.55
N ARG A 73 5.05 8.68 -13.30
CA ARG A 73 4.36 7.40 -13.46
C ARG A 73 5.06 6.28 -12.69
N GLY A 74 4.28 5.46 -12.00
CA GLY A 74 4.69 4.20 -11.37
C GLY A 74 3.78 3.04 -11.80
N ASP A 75 4.38 1.97 -12.28
CA ASP A 75 3.66 0.80 -12.79
C ASP A 75 3.74 -0.36 -11.78
N PHE A 76 2.62 -1.01 -11.54
CA PHE A 76 2.48 -2.10 -10.58
C PHE A 76 1.67 -3.22 -11.21
N ARG A 77 2.08 -4.47 -10.95
CA ARG A 77 1.15 -5.59 -11.08
C ARG A 77 0.28 -5.61 -9.84
N SER A 78 -1.00 -5.86 -10.02
CA SER A 78 -1.93 -5.91 -8.91
C SER A 78 -2.93 -7.06 -9.01
N GLY A 79 -3.30 -7.54 -7.83
CA GLY A 79 -4.26 -8.63 -7.63
C GLY A 79 -5.34 -8.19 -6.64
N LEU A 80 -6.60 -8.38 -7.02
CA LEU A 80 -7.72 -8.18 -6.11
C LEU A 80 -8.02 -9.50 -5.38
N ALA A 81 -7.69 -9.54 -4.09
CA ALA A 81 -7.95 -10.66 -3.22
C ALA A 81 -9.32 -10.51 -2.57
N LYS A 82 -10.13 -11.58 -2.58
CA LYS A 82 -11.35 -11.68 -1.78
C LYS A 82 -11.16 -12.75 -0.71
N ILE A 83 -11.05 -12.32 0.54
CA ILE A 83 -10.85 -13.19 1.70
C ILE A 83 -12.07 -13.11 2.60
N GLY A 84 -12.93 -14.13 2.54
CA GLY A 84 -14.28 -14.03 3.10
C GLY A 84 -15.08 -12.97 2.33
N ASP A 85 -15.55 -11.95 3.04
CA ASP A 85 -16.29 -10.81 2.46
C ASP A 85 -15.43 -9.53 2.33
N VAL A 86 -14.12 -9.65 2.56
CA VAL A 86 -13.17 -8.54 2.59
C VAL A 86 -12.35 -8.52 1.31
N PHE A 87 -12.16 -7.33 0.74
CA PHE A 87 -11.34 -7.13 -0.45
C PHE A 87 -10.02 -6.45 -0.12
N PHE A 88 -8.92 -7.04 -0.54
CA PHE A 88 -7.61 -6.38 -0.52
C PHE A 88 -7.07 -6.24 -1.93
N LEU A 89 -6.62 -5.04 -2.29
CA LEU A 89 -5.88 -4.79 -3.51
C LEU A 89 -4.39 -4.86 -3.19
N ASP A 90 -3.71 -5.89 -3.67
CA ASP A 90 -2.27 -6.07 -3.55
C ASP A 90 -1.55 -5.43 -4.73
N LEU A 91 -0.44 -4.75 -4.46
CA LEU A 91 0.37 -4.01 -5.41
C LEU A 91 1.82 -4.47 -5.28
N VAL A 92 2.45 -4.79 -6.41
CA VAL A 92 3.90 -5.04 -6.49
C VAL A 92 4.46 -4.26 -7.67
N PRO A 93 5.54 -3.48 -7.50
CA PRO A 93 6.08 -2.68 -8.59
C PRO A 93 6.49 -3.60 -9.75
N VAL A 94 6.15 -3.19 -10.97
CA VAL A 94 6.82 -3.74 -12.14
C VAL A 94 8.27 -3.34 -12.00
N GLY A 95 9.19 -4.32 -12.11
CA GLY A 95 10.62 -4.11 -11.93
C GLY A 95 11.11 -2.89 -12.73
N PRO A 96 12.19 -2.23 -12.28
CA PRO A 96 12.60 -0.95 -12.85
C PRO A 96 12.71 -1.06 -14.37
N ASP A 97 12.31 -0.01 -15.10
CA ASP A 97 12.80 0.19 -16.46
C ASP A 97 14.32 -0.02 -16.39
N ALA A 98 14.87 -0.94 -17.17
CA ALA A 98 16.27 -1.39 -17.10
C ALA A 98 17.26 -0.24 -17.35
N ARG A 99 17.42 0.64 -16.35
CA ARG A 99 18.27 1.83 -16.35
C ARG A 99 19.66 1.49 -15.80
N GLY A 100 19.78 0.34 -15.13
CA GLY A 100 21.03 -0.22 -14.62
C GLY A 100 21.65 -1.26 -15.55
N ASN A 101 22.66 -1.97 -15.04
CA ASN A 101 23.17 -3.18 -15.67
C ASN A 101 22.54 -4.41 -14.99
N LEU A 102 22.71 -5.58 -15.60
CA LEU A 102 22.15 -6.83 -15.09
C LEU A 102 22.47 -7.09 -13.60
N ILE A 103 23.70 -6.84 -13.15
CA ILE A 103 24.08 -7.09 -11.75
C ILE A 103 23.31 -6.14 -10.84
N HIS A 104 23.27 -4.85 -11.16
CA HIS A 104 22.49 -3.88 -10.40
C HIS A 104 21.00 -4.28 -10.34
N ASP A 105 20.42 -4.66 -11.48
CA ASP A 105 19.00 -4.96 -11.58
C ASP A 105 18.62 -6.24 -10.80
N LEU A 106 19.54 -7.21 -10.70
CA LEU A 106 19.38 -8.42 -9.88
C LEU A 106 19.37 -8.16 -8.36
N HIS A 107 19.76 -6.97 -7.91
CA HIS A 107 19.72 -6.61 -6.48
C HIS A 107 18.43 -5.90 -6.08
N PHE A 108 17.50 -5.64 -7.01
CA PHE A 108 16.17 -5.19 -6.65
C PHE A 108 15.27 -6.37 -6.31
N LEU A 109 14.75 -6.36 -5.09
CA LEU A 109 13.66 -7.22 -4.67
C LEU A 109 12.38 -6.38 -4.63
N PRO A 110 11.41 -6.59 -5.54
CA PRO A 110 10.12 -5.90 -5.44
C PRO A 110 9.39 -6.39 -4.19
N VAL A 111 8.80 -5.46 -3.45
CA VAL A 111 8.02 -5.74 -2.25
C VAL A 111 6.56 -5.38 -2.49
N HIS A 112 5.68 -6.09 -1.80
CA HIS A 112 4.24 -5.91 -1.86
C HIS A 112 3.78 -4.80 -0.91
N SER A 113 2.75 -4.09 -1.30
CA SER A 113 1.88 -3.31 -0.41
C SER A 113 0.43 -3.65 -0.74
N PHE A 114 -0.50 -3.30 0.14
CA PHE A 114 -1.91 -3.57 -0.13
C PHE A 114 -2.83 -2.54 0.49
N LEU A 115 -4.05 -2.48 -0.04
CA LEU A 115 -5.12 -1.58 0.40
C LEU A 115 -6.37 -2.41 0.72
N HIS A 116 -7.09 -2.04 1.77
CA HIS A 116 -8.42 -2.57 2.02
C HIS A 116 -9.44 -1.80 1.18
N LEU A 117 -10.13 -2.49 0.27
CA LEU A 117 -11.21 -1.90 -0.53
C LEU A 117 -12.55 -2.08 0.18
N GLU A 118 -13.05 -1.01 0.80
CA GLU A 118 -14.36 -1.01 1.45
C GLU A 118 -15.52 -1.03 0.43
N ARG A 119 -15.27 -0.45 -0.76
CA ARG A 119 -16.23 -0.40 -1.87
C ARG A 119 -15.51 -0.17 -3.18
N ILE A 120 -15.97 -0.82 -4.25
CA ILE A 120 -15.44 -0.63 -5.61
C ILE A 120 -16.34 0.29 -6.45
N ALA A 121 -17.66 0.14 -6.34
CA ALA A 121 -18.65 0.92 -7.11
C ALA A 121 -19.78 1.45 -6.20
N PRO A 122 -20.37 2.64 -6.50
CA PRO A 122 -20.10 3.51 -7.65
C PRO A 122 -18.83 4.37 -7.52
N THR A 123 -18.26 4.42 -6.32
CA THR A 123 -16.98 5.07 -6.02
C THR A 123 -16.03 4.05 -5.42
N LEU A 124 -14.74 4.18 -5.76
CA LEU A 124 -13.69 3.37 -5.17
C LEU A 124 -13.34 3.96 -3.82
N ARG A 125 -13.66 3.24 -2.75
CA ARG A 125 -13.39 3.64 -1.38
C ARG A 125 -12.43 2.64 -0.74
N MET A 126 -11.33 3.14 -0.22
CA MET A 126 -10.25 2.31 0.27
C MET A 126 -9.51 2.92 1.45
N ARG A 127 -8.80 2.08 2.18
CA ARG A 127 -7.90 2.47 3.26
C ARG A 127 -6.57 1.74 3.13
N ALA A 128 -5.49 2.46 3.36
CA ALA A 128 -4.18 1.85 3.54
C ALA A 128 -4.01 1.39 5.00
N PRO A 129 -3.30 0.27 5.25
CA PRO A 129 -2.76 -0.02 6.57
C PRO A 129 -1.94 1.15 7.12
N ASP A 130 -2.09 1.45 8.40
CA ASP A 130 -1.40 2.57 9.04
C ASP A 130 -0.01 2.13 9.54
N PRO A 131 1.08 2.71 9.00
CA PRO A 131 2.44 2.31 9.33
C PRO A 131 2.82 2.65 10.77
N ASP A 132 2.38 3.81 11.28
CA ASP A 132 2.69 4.27 12.63
C ASP A 132 2.01 3.39 13.69
N TRP A 133 0.76 2.99 13.44
CA TRP A 133 0.04 2.04 14.28
C TRP A 133 0.72 0.68 14.26
N LEU A 134 1.09 0.18 13.09
CA LEU A 134 1.76 -1.11 12.95
C LEU A 134 3.09 -1.12 13.70
N GLU A 135 3.87 -0.05 13.60
CA GLU A 135 5.13 0.12 14.33
C GLU A 135 4.92 0.07 15.83
N ARG A 136 3.99 0.87 16.37
CA ARG A 136 3.67 0.83 17.81
C ARG A 136 3.16 -0.54 18.25
N PHE A 137 2.33 -1.17 17.43
CA PHE A 137 1.75 -2.47 17.74
C PHE A 137 2.82 -3.55 17.82
N LEU A 138 3.71 -3.62 16.82
CA LEU A 138 4.79 -4.62 16.77
C LEU A 138 5.89 -4.34 17.79
N ALA A 139 6.16 -3.07 18.14
CA ALA A 139 7.05 -2.75 19.25
C ALA A 139 6.52 -3.30 20.60
N ALA A 140 5.20 -3.30 20.80
CA ALA A 140 4.57 -3.88 22.00
C ALA A 140 4.37 -5.41 21.89
N HIS A 141 4.24 -5.92 20.68
CA HIS A 141 3.91 -7.32 20.38
C HIS A 141 4.79 -7.88 19.25
N PRO A 142 6.11 -8.04 19.47
CA PRO A 142 7.06 -8.35 18.40
C PRO A 142 6.82 -9.72 17.74
N GLU A 143 6.22 -10.67 18.47
CA GLU A 143 5.90 -12.01 17.95
C GLU A 143 4.53 -12.07 17.23
N ALA A 144 3.78 -10.97 17.18
CA ALA A 144 2.43 -10.99 16.62
C ALA A 144 2.39 -11.12 15.09
N LEU A 145 3.46 -10.71 14.41
CA LEU A 145 3.61 -10.83 12.97
C LEU A 145 5.10 -10.77 12.62
N GLY A 146 5.57 -11.72 11.80
CA GLY A 146 6.94 -11.71 11.29
C GLY A 146 7.28 -10.41 10.56
N HIS A 147 8.33 -9.73 11.01
CA HIS A 147 8.80 -8.47 10.44
C HIS A 147 10.31 -8.28 10.68
N GLU A 148 10.91 -7.40 9.90
CA GLU A 148 12.27 -6.91 10.06
C GLU A 148 12.29 -5.39 10.04
N THR A 149 13.29 -4.78 10.69
CA THR A 149 13.53 -3.34 10.60
C THR A 149 14.71 -3.09 9.68
N ILE A 150 14.46 -2.43 8.55
CA ILE A 150 15.47 -2.11 7.54
C ILE A 150 15.49 -0.59 7.37
N ASP A 151 16.65 0.01 7.63
CA ASP A 151 16.85 1.47 7.56
C ASP A 151 15.84 2.30 8.37
N GLY A 152 15.33 1.72 9.47
CA GLY A 152 14.34 2.35 10.35
C GLY A 152 12.88 2.09 9.96
N ASP A 153 12.63 1.47 8.81
CA ASP A 153 11.27 1.09 8.38
C ASP A 153 10.98 -0.38 8.69
N ILE A 154 9.71 -0.68 8.98
CA ILE A 154 9.23 -2.06 9.10
C ILE A 154 8.98 -2.65 7.70
N VAL A 155 9.47 -3.87 7.50
CA VAL A 155 9.13 -4.73 6.35
C VAL A 155 8.57 -6.03 6.88
N LEU A 156 7.34 -6.37 6.51
CA LEU A 156 6.69 -7.60 6.92
C LEU A 156 7.30 -8.80 6.19
N THR A 157 7.69 -9.82 6.95
CA THR A 157 8.28 -11.07 6.45
C THR A 157 7.40 -12.29 6.71
N ALA A 158 6.29 -12.10 7.42
CA ALA A 158 5.32 -13.15 7.70
C ALA A 158 4.75 -13.77 6.40
N PRO A 159 4.52 -15.10 6.37
CA PRO A 159 3.89 -15.74 5.22
C PRO A 159 2.46 -15.24 5.03
N THR A 160 1.98 -15.28 3.79
CA THR A 160 0.65 -14.77 3.39
C THR A 160 -0.49 -15.19 4.32
N GLY A 161 -0.56 -16.43 4.77
CA GLY A 161 -1.64 -16.88 5.68
C GLY A 161 -1.65 -16.15 7.02
N GLU A 162 -0.48 -15.80 7.56
CA GLU A 162 -0.36 -15.01 8.80
C GLU A 162 -0.70 -13.54 8.54
N LEU A 163 -0.26 -12.97 7.40
CA LEU A 163 -0.66 -11.62 6.99
C LEU A 163 -2.19 -11.50 6.93
N GLN A 164 -2.85 -12.45 6.26
CA GLN A 164 -4.31 -12.47 6.14
C GLN A 164 -4.98 -12.53 7.51
N ALA A 165 -4.58 -13.47 8.37
CA ALA A 165 -5.15 -13.62 9.70
C ALA A 165 -4.96 -12.35 10.56
N PHE A 166 -3.78 -11.74 10.49
CA PHE A 166 -3.46 -10.53 11.21
C PHE A 166 -4.32 -9.35 10.76
N TRP A 167 -4.36 -9.06 9.46
CA TRP A 167 -5.07 -7.88 8.95
C TRP A 167 -6.59 -8.03 9.06
N LEU A 168 -7.13 -9.25 8.86
CA LEU A 168 -8.55 -9.53 9.10
C LEU A 168 -8.95 -9.29 10.56
N LYS A 169 -8.09 -9.69 11.52
CA LYS A 169 -8.32 -9.47 12.96
C LYS A 169 -8.36 -7.98 13.31
N HIS A 170 -7.61 -7.14 12.59
CA HIS A 170 -7.46 -5.71 12.89
C HIS A 170 -8.28 -4.78 11.98
N LEU A 171 -9.15 -5.32 11.10
CA LEU A 171 -10.02 -4.49 10.24
C LEU A 171 -10.83 -3.44 10.99
N GLY A 172 -11.32 -3.80 12.19
CA GLY A 172 -12.08 -2.90 13.06
C GLY A 172 -11.26 -2.25 14.17
N THR A 173 -9.94 -2.45 14.19
CA THR A 173 -9.08 -1.85 15.21
C THR A 173 -8.83 -0.38 14.89
N GLU A 174 -9.13 0.49 15.86
CA GLU A 174 -8.91 1.93 15.71
C GLU A 174 -7.45 2.23 15.37
N GLY A 175 -7.26 2.98 14.29
CA GLY A 175 -5.95 3.39 13.79
C GLY A 175 -5.17 2.32 13.04
N ALA A 176 -5.64 1.06 12.92
CA ALA A 176 -4.92 0.04 12.16
C ALA A 176 -4.94 0.29 10.64
N PHE A 177 -5.94 1.02 10.20
CA PHE A 177 -6.06 1.54 8.85
C PHE A 177 -6.24 3.05 8.93
N GLY A 178 -5.62 3.77 8.00
CA GLY A 178 -5.72 5.23 7.91
C GLY A 178 -7.12 5.71 7.52
N ASP A 179 -7.22 7.00 7.25
CA ASP A 179 -8.45 7.59 6.75
C ASP A 179 -8.84 7.00 5.39
N ALA A 180 -10.14 6.99 5.12
CA ALA A 180 -10.64 6.46 3.87
C ALA A 180 -10.45 7.48 2.75
N SER A 181 -9.77 7.05 1.69
CA SER A 181 -9.75 7.73 0.40
C SER A 181 -10.95 7.30 -0.43
N GLU A 182 -11.47 8.23 -1.23
CA GLU A 182 -12.62 7.98 -2.08
C GLU A 182 -12.42 8.63 -3.46
N MET A 183 -12.40 7.80 -4.50
CA MET A 183 -12.15 8.21 -5.88
C MET A 183 -13.38 7.97 -6.74
N THR A 184 -13.59 8.85 -7.71
CA THR A 184 -14.61 8.65 -8.74
C THR A 184 -13.96 8.20 -10.03
N HIS A 185 -14.68 7.37 -10.77
CA HIS A 185 -14.28 7.03 -12.13
C HIS A 185 -14.18 8.31 -12.95
N ARG A 186 -13.04 8.53 -13.60
CA ARG A 186 -12.88 9.61 -14.56
C ARG A 186 -13.62 9.14 -15.80
N ALA A 187 -14.85 9.60 -15.97
CA ALA A 187 -15.55 9.43 -17.24
C ALA A 187 -14.58 9.86 -18.35
N GLU A 188 -14.46 9.05 -19.41
CA GLU A 188 -13.73 9.46 -20.62
C GLU A 188 -14.14 10.91 -20.90
N ALA A 189 -13.19 11.83 -20.77
CA ALA A 189 -13.46 13.21 -21.12
C ALA A 189 -13.99 13.18 -22.57
N PRO A 190 -15.16 13.77 -22.84
CA PRO A 190 -15.77 13.71 -24.16
C PRO A 190 -14.86 14.30 -25.25
#